data_AF-A0A2I3H6H2-F1
#
_entry.id   AF-A0A2I3H6H2-F1
#
_cell.length_a   1.000
_cell.length_b   1.000
_cell.length_c   1.000
_cell.angle_alpha   90.00
_cell.angle_beta   90.00
_cell.angle_gamma   90.00
#
_symmetry.space_group_name_H-M   'P 1'
#
loop_
_entity.id
_entity.type
_entity.pdbx_description
1 polymer ?
#
loop_
_entity_poly.entity_id
_entity_poly.type
_entity_poly.pdbx_seq_one_letter_code
_entity_poly.pdbx_strand_id
1 'polypeptide(L)'
;MPEITTDHLYEQQVQLLAEMCILIDENDNKIGAENIEKGLLHGAFRVFLFNTKNKLLSDAKITFPSYFTNTCCSHPLSKPGELEENDALGVRQAAQRRLKAELGIPLEEVPPEEINYLTRIHYKDQKNVTLNPDPSEIKSYSANGEIKIMSWFQIIAEAFLFKWWDNLNHLNQFVDHENIYRM
;
A
#
# COMPACT_ATOMS: atom_id res chain seq x y z
N MET A 1 33.32 -1.96 7.56
CA MET A 1 31.91 -2.06 7.17
C MET A 1 31.73 -3.43 6.55
N PRO A 2 30.78 -4.27 6.99
CA PRO A 2 30.45 -5.45 6.20
C PRO A 2 29.76 -4.97 4.92
N GLU A 3 30.25 -5.44 3.78
CA GLU A 3 29.56 -5.30 2.50
C GLU A 3 28.23 -6.03 2.61
N ILE A 4 27.12 -5.29 2.55
CA ILE A 4 25.78 -5.86 2.44
C ILE A 4 25.66 -6.37 1.01
N THR A 5 25.77 -7.69 0.82
CA THR A 5 25.61 -8.34 -0.49
C THR A 5 24.18 -8.10 -1.00
N THR A 6 24.06 -7.37 -2.10
CA THR A 6 22.78 -7.02 -2.74
C THR A 6 22.16 -8.16 -3.55
N ASP A 7 22.86 -9.29 -3.66
CA ASP A 7 22.44 -10.44 -4.48
C ASP A 7 21.12 -11.05 -3.97
N HIS A 8 20.93 -11.13 -2.65
CA HIS A 8 19.68 -11.62 -2.06
C HIS A 8 18.48 -10.70 -2.32
N LEU A 9 18.70 -9.37 -2.37
CA LEU A 9 17.65 -8.40 -2.70
C LEU A 9 17.26 -8.50 -4.18
N TYR A 10 18.22 -8.80 -5.05
CA TYR A 10 18.00 -9.02 -6.47
C TYR A 10 17.22 -10.32 -6.74
N GLU A 11 17.59 -11.42 -6.10
CA GLU A 11 16.85 -12.70 -6.21
C GLU A 11 15.40 -12.59 -5.71
N GLN A 12 15.20 -11.88 -4.59
CA GLN A 12 13.86 -11.59 -4.07
C GLN A 12 13.05 -10.72 -5.04
N GLN A 13 13.66 -9.68 -5.65
CA GLN A 13 12.98 -8.88 -6.67
C GLN A 13 12.61 -9.69 -7.92
N VAL A 14 13.49 -10.59 -8.38
CA VAL A 14 13.20 -11.46 -9.53
C VAL A 14 12.04 -12.42 -9.23
N GLN A 15 11.97 -12.98 -8.00
CA GLN A 15 10.84 -13.81 -7.60
C GLN A 15 9.52 -13.01 -7.53
N LEU A 16 9.57 -11.75 -7.09
CA LEU A 16 8.40 -10.86 -7.09
C LEU A 16 7.90 -10.54 -8.51
N LEU A 17 8.79 -10.47 -9.51
CA LEU A 17 8.41 -10.27 -10.91
C LEU A 17 7.73 -11.49 -11.54
N ALA A 18 7.92 -12.68 -10.97
CA ALA A 18 7.25 -13.90 -11.39
C ALA A 18 5.89 -14.12 -10.70
N GLU A 19 5.54 -13.27 -9.72
CA GLU A 19 4.26 -13.38 -9.02
C GLU A 19 3.09 -13.01 -9.95
N MET A 20 2.12 -13.92 -10.07
CA MET A 20 0.92 -13.73 -10.88
C MET A 20 -0.08 -12.85 -10.13
N CYS A 21 -0.25 -11.62 -10.58
CA CYS A 21 -1.24 -10.68 -10.04
C CYS A 21 -2.61 -10.96 -10.63
N ILE A 22 -3.66 -10.57 -9.91
CA ILE A 22 -5.04 -10.68 -10.37
C ILE A 22 -5.32 -9.55 -11.36
N LEU A 23 -5.63 -9.89 -12.62
CA LEU A 23 -6.11 -8.92 -13.59
C LEU A 23 -7.58 -8.64 -13.36
N ILE A 24 -7.95 -7.36 -13.44
CA ILE A 24 -9.32 -6.90 -13.23
C ILE A 24 -9.80 -6.01 -14.37
N ASP A 25 -11.11 -5.95 -14.57
CA ASP A 25 -11.74 -4.91 -15.37
C ASP A 25 -11.92 -3.61 -14.54
N GLU A 26 -12.51 -2.58 -15.16
CA GLU A 26 -12.72 -1.29 -14.48
C GLU A 26 -13.75 -1.31 -13.34
N ASN A 27 -14.48 -2.41 -13.19
CA ASN A 27 -15.46 -2.62 -12.13
C ASN A 27 -14.93 -3.59 -11.06
N ASP A 28 -13.62 -3.86 -11.07
CA ASP A 28 -12.93 -4.76 -10.13
C ASP A 28 -13.36 -6.22 -10.27
N ASN A 29 -13.89 -6.62 -11.43
CA ASN A 29 -14.16 -8.03 -11.71
C ASN A 29 -12.89 -8.72 -12.20
N LYS A 30 -12.57 -9.89 -11.64
CA LYS A 30 -11.44 -10.70 -12.10
C LYS A 30 -11.62 -11.16 -13.56
N ILE A 31 -10.64 -10.86 -14.40
CA ILE A 31 -10.60 -11.26 -15.82
C ILE A 31 -9.45 -12.20 -16.18
N GLY A 32 -8.49 -12.40 -15.26
CA GLY A 32 -7.34 -13.27 -15.51
C GLY A 32 -6.24 -13.14 -14.47
N ALA A 33 -5.04 -13.57 -14.85
CA ALA A 33 -3.83 -13.42 -14.05
C ALA A 33 -2.62 -13.19 -14.95
N GLU A 34 -1.73 -12.29 -14.56
CA GLU A 34 -0.54 -11.94 -15.33
C GLU A 34 0.54 -11.31 -14.43
N ASN A 35 1.79 -11.28 -14.89
CA ASN A 35 2.82 -10.48 -14.25
C ASN A 35 2.62 -8.97 -14.47
N ILE A 36 3.19 -8.14 -13.60
CA ILE A 36 2.96 -6.67 -13.58
C ILE A 36 3.56 -5.95 -14.82
N GLU A 37 4.45 -6.60 -15.57
CA GLU A 37 5.26 -5.95 -16.60
C GLU A 37 4.45 -5.44 -17.81
N LYS A 38 3.23 -5.94 -18.03
CA LYS A 38 2.43 -5.58 -19.20
C LYS A 38 1.62 -4.30 -19.06
N GLY A 39 1.67 -3.62 -17.90
CA GLY A 39 0.92 -2.38 -17.65
C GLY A 39 -0.59 -2.56 -17.72
N LEU A 40 -1.07 -3.79 -17.54
CA LEU A 40 -2.49 -4.13 -17.50
C LEU A 40 -3.10 -3.72 -16.16
N LEU A 41 -4.40 -3.45 -16.15
CA LEU A 41 -5.13 -3.15 -14.92
C LEU A 41 -5.17 -4.40 -14.03
N HIS A 42 -4.78 -4.23 -12.77
CA HIS A 42 -4.65 -5.30 -11.80
C HIS A 42 -5.09 -4.83 -10.42
N GLY A 43 -5.55 -5.77 -9.60
CA GLY A 43 -5.89 -5.52 -8.21
C GLY A 43 -4.65 -5.16 -7.40
N ALA A 44 -4.79 -4.20 -6.48
CA ALA A 44 -3.73 -3.78 -5.58
C ALA A 44 -4.32 -3.38 -4.23
N PHE A 45 -3.47 -3.29 -3.20
CA PHE A 45 -3.87 -2.80 -1.89
C PHE A 45 -2.86 -1.82 -1.29
N ARG A 46 -3.36 -0.99 -0.38
CA ARG A 46 -2.57 -0.02 0.38
C ARG A 46 -2.98 -0.10 1.85
N VAL A 47 -2.03 -0.48 2.71
CA VAL A 47 -2.19 -0.52 4.16
C VAL A 47 -1.73 0.80 4.77
N PHE A 48 -2.52 1.34 5.68
CA PHE A 48 -2.18 2.46 6.56
C PHE A 48 -2.28 1.98 8.01
N LEU A 49 -1.15 1.63 8.62
CA LEU A 49 -1.09 1.12 9.97
C LEU A 49 -0.75 2.24 10.94
N PHE A 50 -1.59 2.42 11.96
CA PHE A 50 -1.41 3.43 13.00
C PHE A 50 -1.07 2.76 14.32
N ASN A 51 -0.12 3.32 15.06
CA ASN A 51 0.13 2.89 16.43
C ASN A 51 -0.88 3.51 17.39
N THR A 52 -0.84 3.10 18.67
CA THR A 52 -1.72 3.59 19.74
C THR A 52 -1.57 5.08 20.08
N LYS A 53 -0.59 5.77 19.48
CA LYS A 53 -0.41 7.23 19.57
C LYS A 53 -0.89 7.95 18.31
N ASN A 54 -1.70 7.28 17.48
CA ASN A 54 -2.23 7.76 16.20
C ASN A 54 -1.13 8.20 15.22
N LYS A 55 0.06 7.58 15.28
CA LYS A 55 1.12 7.84 14.30
C LYS A 55 1.10 6.77 13.21
N LEU A 56 1.09 7.19 11.96
CA LEU A 56 1.23 6.32 10.79
C LEU A 56 2.63 5.69 10.78
N LEU A 57 2.71 4.39 10.53
CA LEU A 57 3.97 3.69 10.31
C LEU A 57 4.40 3.87 8.85
N SER A 58 5.24 4.87 8.56
CA SER A 58 5.77 5.19 7.21
C SER A 58 7.26 4.92 7.03
N ASP A 59 8.05 4.99 8.11
CA ASP A 59 9.52 5.11 8.04
C ASP A 59 10.26 3.76 7.93
N ALA A 60 9.53 2.65 7.87
CA ALA A 60 10.10 1.30 7.90
C ALA A 60 10.27 0.66 6.50
N LYS A 61 9.98 1.38 5.41
CA LYS A 61 10.08 0.80 4.06
C LYS A 61 11.54 0.67 3.60
N ILE A 62 11.89 -0.56 3.20
CA ILE A 62 13.18 -0.91 2.57
C ILE A 62 13.29 -0.28 1.17
N THR A 63 12.17 -0.19 0.45
CA THR A 63 12.07 0.49 -0.84
C THR A 63 11.62 1.94 -0.64
N PHE A 64 12.38 2.91 -1.16
CA PHE A 64 12.12 4.36 -1.04
C PHE A 64 12.20 4.94 0.39
N PRO A 65 13.29 4.75 1.14
CA PRO A 65 13.44 5.14 2.56
C PRO A 65 13.44 6.67 2.85
N SER A 66 13.18 7.51 1.84
CA SER A 66 13.11 8.98 1.98
C SER A 66 11.77 9.56 1.51
N TYR A 67 10.76 8.71 1.30
CA TYR A 67 9.42 9.13 0.90
C TYR A 67 8.42 8.98 2.05
N PHE A 68 7.61 10.00 2.31
CA PHE A 68 6.43 9.84 3.15
C PHE A 68 5.38 9.07 2.34
N THR A 69 4.97 7.91 2.85
CA THR A 69 4.14 6.96 2.13
C THR A 69 3.28 6.14 3.10
N ASN A 70 2.39 5.32 2.56
CA ASN A 70 1.59 4.39 3.34
C ASN A 70 2.47 3.30 3.97
N THR A 71 1.94 2.46 4.85
CA THR A 71 2.74 1.44 5.55
C THR A 71 3.25 0.33 4.62
N CYS A 72 2.36 -0.27 3.83
CA CYS A 72 2.68 -1.38 2.93
C CYS A 72 1.76 -1.36 1.72
N CYS A 73 2.30 -1.51 0.51
CA CYS A 73 1.51 -1.57 -0.72
C CYS A 73 2.00 -2.71 -1.59
N SER A 74 1.07 -3.51 -2.10
CA SER A 74 1.38 -4.66 -2.94
C SER A 74 0.12 -5.13 -3.64
N HIS A 75 0.15 -6.37 -4.12
CA HIS A 75 -0.91 -6.97 -4.92
C HIS A 75 -1.40 -8.27 -4.27
N PRO A 76 -2.71 -8.54 -4.27
CA PRO A 76 -3.20 -9.89 -4.10
C PRO A 76 -2.76 -10.76 -5.28
N LEU A 77 -2.37 -12.00 -4.98
CA LEU A 77 -1.87 -12.95 -5.96
C LEU A 77 -2.97 -13.89 -6.42
N SER A 78 -2.87 -14.35 -7.66
CA SER A 78 -3.77 -15.39 -8.19
C SER A 78 -3.40 -16.79 -7.66
N LYS A 79 -3.51 -16.98 -6.34
CA LYS A 79 -3.27 -18.24 -5.64
C LYS A 79 -4.39 -18.52 -4.60
N PRO A 80 -4.55 -19.77 -4.13
CA PRO A 80 -5.52 -20.09 -3.09
C PRO A 80 -5.37 -19.20 -1.85
N GLY A 81 -6.50 -18.80 -1.26
CA GLY A 81 -6.57 -17.84 -0.15
C GLY A 81 -6.74 -16.39 -0.60
N GLU A 82 -5.85 -15.91 -1.47
CA GLU A 82 -5.88 -14.50 -1.94
C GLU A 82 -6.92 -14.22 -3.04
N LEU A 83 -7.67 -15.24 -3.45
CA LEU A 83 -8.78 -15.17 -4.40
C LEU A 83 -10.17 -15.08 -3.74
N GLU A 84 -10.25 -15.11 -2.40
CA GLU A 84 -11.53 -15.02 -1.70
C GLU A 84 -12.05 -13.57 -1.71
N GLU A 85 -13.16 -13.32 -2.39
CA GLU A 85 -13.74 -11.98 -2.54
C GLU A 85 -14.70 -11.63 -1.40
N ASN A 86 -15.28 -12.63 -0.72
CA ASN A 86 -16.20 -12.39 0.39
C ASN A 86 -15.51 -11.61 1.51
N ASP A 87 -16.13 -10.51 1.93
CA ASP A 87 -15.58 -9.55 2.91
C ASP A 87 -14.14 -9.12 2.60
N ALA A 88 -13.78 -9.08 1.32
CA ALA A 88 -12.42 -8.77 0.86
C ALA A 88 -11.34 -9.61 1.56
N LEU A 89 -11.63 -10.87 1.91
CA LEU A 89 -10.72 -11.70 2.70
C LEU A 89 -9.38 -11.92 1.99
N GLY A 90 -9.40 -12.15 0.68
CA GLY A 90 -8.21 -12.43 -0.11
C GLY A 90 -7.21 -11.28 -0.11
N VAL A 91 -7.69 -10.03 -0.22
CA VAL A 91 -6.82 -8.86 -0.15
C VAL A 91 -6.31 -8.60 1.28
N ARG A 92 -7.11 -8.91 2.31
CA ARG A 92 -6.67 -8.83 3.72
C ARG A 92 -5.58 -9.86 4.03
N GLN A 93 -5.70 -11.08 3.50
CA GLN A 93 -4.65 -12.10 3.59
C GLN A 93 -3.36 -11.68 2.84
N ALA A 94 -3.51 -11.08 1.66
CA ALA A 94 -2.37 -10.54 0.92
C ALA A 94 -1.66 -9.41 1.71
N ALA A 95 -2.43 -8.53 2.35
CA ALA A 95 -1.91 -7.48 3.22
C ALA A 95 -1.13 -8.06 4.42
N GLN A 96 -1.71 -9.02 5.14
CA GLN A 96 -1.03 -9.71 6.24
C GLN A 96 0.30 -10.33 5.79
N ARG A 97 0.31 -11.06 4.67
CA ARG A 97 1.52 -11.66 4.09
C ARG A 97 2.59 -10.60 3.82
N ARG A 98 2.22 -9.47 3.24
CA ARG A 98 3.17 -8.43 2.85
C ARG A 98 3.65 -7.60 4.02
N LEU A 99 2.83 -7.38 5.04
CA LEU A 99 3.27 -6.79 6.31
C LEU A 99 4.36 -7.65 6.97
N LYS A 100 4.21 -8.98 6.96
CA LYS A 100 5.27 -9.89 7.42
C LYS A 100 6.52 -9.83 6.54
N ALA A 101 6.35 -9.90 5.22
CA ALA A 101 7.48 -9.96 4.29
C ALA A 101 8.29 -8.65 4.24
N GLU A 102 7.63 -7.50 4.31
CA GLU A 102 8.26 -6.17 4.18
C GLU A 102 8.72 -5.61 5.52
N LEU A 103 7.94 -5.81 6.58
CA LEU A 103 8.16 -5.16 7.88
C LEU A 103 8.49 -6.14 9.01
N GLY A 104 8.46 -7.45 8.74
CA GLY A 104 8.73 -8.48 9.75
C GLY A 104 7.64 -8.65 10.81
N ILE A 105 6.45 -8.05 10.61
CA ILE A 105 5.35 -8.14 11.57
C ILE A 105 4.85 -9.59 11.63
N PRO A 106 4.81 -10.23 12.81
CA PRO A 106 4.28 -11.59 12.97
C PRO A 106 2.82 -11.70 12.49
N LEU A 107 2.42 -12.85 11.95
CA LEU A 107 1.08 -13.00 11.36
C LEU A 107 -0.01 -12.85 12.42
N GLU A 108 0.27 -13.36 13.61
CA GLU A 108 -0.56 -13.32 14.80
C GLU A 108 -0.81 -11.90 15.35
N GLU A 109 0.04 -10.92 15.01
CA GLU A 109 -0.14 -9.52 15.43
C GLU A 109 -1.05 -8.72 14.49
N VAL A 110 -1.30 -9.23 13.28
CA VAL A 110 -2.13 -8.56 12.26
C VAL A 110 -3.03 -9.59 11.56
N PRO A 111 -3.92 -10.28 12.29
CA PRO A 111 -4.85 -11.23 11.68
C PRO A 111 -5.78 -10.52 10.67
N PRO A 112 -6.22 -11.19 9.58
CA PRO A 112 -7.05 -10.54 8.54
C PRO A 112 -8.30 -9.85 9.09
N GLU A 113 -8.86 -10.33 10.19
CA GLU A 113 -10.02 -9.77 10.88
C GLU A 113 -9.77 -8.38 11.48
N GLU A 114 -8.52 -8.04 11.78
CA GLU A 114 -8.12 -6.72 12.30
C GLU A 114 -7.74 -5.73 11.19
N ILE A 115 -7.69 -6.19 9.94
CA ILE A 115 -7.42 -5.34 8.77
C ILE A 115 -8.73 -4.78 8.23
N ASN A 116 -9.00 -3.51 8.52
CA ASN A 116 -10.20 -2.81 8.06
C ASN A 116 -10.12 -2.45 6.57
N TYR A 117 -10.97 -3.05 5.75
CA TYR A 117 -11.14 -2.69 4.35
C TYR A 117 -12.13 -1.52 4.23
N LEU A 118 -11.66 -0.35 3.77
CA LEU A 118 -12.47 0.86 3.71
C LEU A 118 -13.15 1.05 2.35
N THR A 119 -12.37 1.12 1.27
CA THR A 119 -12.90 1.47 -0.06
C THR A 119 -11.93 1.13 -1.20
N ARG A 120 -12.34 1.39 -2.46
CA ARG A 120 -11.56 1.16 -3.68
C ARG A 120 -11.31 2.44 -4.45
N ILE A 121 -10.09 2.58 -4.95
CA ILE A 121 -9.66 3.75 -5.73
C ILE A 121 -9.03 3.26 -7.03
N HIS A 122 -9.60 3.63 -8.16
CA HIS A 122 -9.02 3.44 -9.49
C HIS A 122 -8.34 4.74 -9.91
N TYR A 123 -7.01 4.68 -10.04
CA TYR A 123 -6.19 5.78 -10.52
C TYR A 123 -5.09 5.24 -11.41
N LYS A 124 -4.54 6.11 -12.26
CA LYS A 124 -3.36 5.80 -13.06
C LYS A 124 -2.14 6.42 -12.40
N ASP A 125 -1.18 5.59 -11.99
CA ASP A 125 0.04 6.11 -11.38
C ASP A 125 0.81 6.97 -12.39
N GLN A 126 1.01 8.24 -12.04
CA GLN A 126 1.80 9.18 -12.82
C GLN A 126 3.21 9.26 -12.23
N LYS A 127 4.22 9.58 -13.04
CA LYS A 127 5.63 9.64 -12.60
C LYS A 127 5.79 10.45 -11.30
N ASN A 128 6.66 9.97 -10.40
CA ASN A 128 6.98 10.61 -9.12
C ASN A 128 7.27 12.12 -9.25
N VAL A 129 6.76 12.91 -8.31
CA VAL A 129 6.96 14.37 -8.25
C VAL A 129 7.86 14.71 -7.05
N THR A 130 8.83 15.59 -7.24
CA THR A 130 9.63 16.16 -6.14
C THR A 130 8.91 17.40 -5.62
N LEU A 131 8.52 17.41 -4.34
CA LEU A 131 7.93 18.58 -3.70
C LEU A 131 9.03 19.35 -2.94
N ASN A 132 8.93 20.69 -2.94
CA ASN A 132 9.79 21.56 -2.15
C ASN A 132 8.92 22.43 -1.23
N PRO A 133 8.31 21.84 -0.18
CA PRO A 133 7.35 22.52 0.69
C PRO A 133 8.02 23.57 1.59
N ASP A 134 7.24 24.59 1.96
CA ASP A 134 7.67 25.64 2.90
C ASP A 134 8.02 25.03 4.28
N PRO A 135 9.22 25.31 4.83
CA PRO A 135 9.62 24.84 6.16
C PRO A 135 8.76 25.26 7.34
N SER A 136 7.94 26.28 7.19
CA SER A 136 7.00 26.70 8.22
C SER A 136 5.74 25.82 8.31
N GLU A 137 5.43 25.02 7.28
CA GLU A 137 4.15 24.30 7.13
C GLU A 137 4.24 22.78 7.42
N ILE A 138 5.46 22.18 7.45
CA ILE A 138 5.62 20.72 7.63
C ILE A 138 6.62 20.36 8.74
N LYS A 139 6.20 19.46 9.65
CA LYS A 139 6.88 19.13 10.91
C LYS A 139 8.05 18.12 10.81
N SER A 140 8.40 17.59 9.64
CA SER A 140 9.50 16.62 9.52
C SER A 140 10.16 16.63 8.15
N TYR A 141 11.49 16.70 8.14
CA TYR A 141 12.34 16.67 6.95
C TYR A 141 13.14 15.37 6.84
N SER A 142 13.42 14.93 5.60
CA SER A 142 14.53 14.01 5.35
C SER A 142 15.87 14.75 5.54
N ALA A 143 16.97 14.02 5.71
CA ALA A 143 18.30 14.58 6.04
C ALA A 143 18.82 15.68 5.07
N ASN A 144 18.20 15.83 3.89
CA ASN A 144 18.58 16.82 2.87
C ASN A 144 17.55 17.97 2.69
N GLY A 145 16.51 18.05 3.52
CA GLY A 145 15.49 19.10 3.40
C GLY A 145 14.45 18.89 2.28
N GLU A 146 14.61 17.87 1.43
CA GLU A 146 13.61 17.50 0.42
C GLU A 146 12.62 16.46 0.98
N ILE A 147 11.31 16.72 0.86
CA ILE A 147 10.29 15.71 1.12
C ILE A 147 9.83 15.19 -0.24
N LYS A 148 10.13 13.93 -0.53
CA LYS A 148 9.63 13.28 -1.73
C LYS A 148 8.33 12.57 -1.36
N ILE A 149 7.24 12.93 -2.02
CA ILE A 149 5.94 12.28 -1.84
C ILE A 149 5.64 11.53 -3.13
N MET A 150 5.15 10.29 -3.02
CA MET A 150 4.71 9.59 -4.22
C MET A 150 3.45 10.29 -4.76
N SER A 151 3.38 10.53 -6.07
CA SER A 151 2.28 11.23 -6.75
C SER A 151 0.90 10.69 -6.33
N TRP A 152 0.73 9.37 -6.34
CA TRP A 152 -0.50 8.71 -5.87
C TRP A 152 -0.79 8.94 -4.37
N PHE A 153 0.25 9.08 -3.54
CA PHE A 153 0.06 9.25 -2.09
C PHE A 153 -0.53 10.61 -1.79
N GLN A 154 -0.12 11.65 -2.52
CA GLN A 154 -0.70 12.98 -2.39
C GLN A 154 -2.21 12.95 -2.71
N ILE A 155 -2.60 12.32 -3.81
CA ILE A 155 -4.01 12.19 -4.22
C ILE A 155 -4.84 11.51 -3.12
N ILE A 156 -4.37 10.38 -2.60
CA ILE A 156 -5.06 9.65 -1.54
C ILE A 156 -5.04 10.46 -0.23
N ALA A 157 -3.95 11.17 0.05
CA ALA A 157 -3.79 11.93 1.28
C ALA A 157 -4.82 13.07 1.36
N GLU A 158 -4.91 13.86 0.30
CA GLU A 158 -5.80 15.02 0.19
C GLU A 158 -7.27 14.60 0.13
N ALA A 159 -7.60 13.54 -0.61
CA ALA A 159 -8.99 13.12 -0.76
C ALA A 159 -9.53 12.38 0.48
N PHE A 160 -8.69 11.55 1.11
CA PHE A 160 -9.13 10.55 2.08
C PHE A 160 -8.34 10.53 3.38
N LEU A 161 -7.00 10.40 3.31
CA LEU A 161 -6.20 9.99 4.47
C LEU A 161 -6.37 10.91 5.67
N PHE A 162 -6.33 12.23 5.47
CA PHE A 162 -6.45 13.16 6.60
C PHE A 162 -7.82 13.06 7.30
N LYS A 163 -8.90 12.86 6.54
CA LYS A 163 -10.25 12.64 7.10
C LYS A 163 -10.31 11.35 7.90
N TRP A 164 -9.71 10.27 7.39
CA TRP A 164 -9.61 9.00 8.10
C TRP A 164 -8.77 9.12 9.38
N TRP A 165 -7.64 9.84 9.29
CA TRP A 165 -6.72 10.05 10.40
C TRP A 165 -7.38 10.79 11.56
N ASP A 166 -8.17 11.82 11.28
CA ASP A 166 -8.92 12.56 12.30
C ASP A 166 -10.04 11.71 12.97
N ASN A 167 -10.37 10.56 12.39
CA ASN A 167 -11.52 9.74 12.76
C ASN A 167 -11.18 8.24 12.94
N LEU A 168 -9.96 7.90 13.37
CA LEU A 168 -9.51 6.50 13.51
C LEU A 168 -10.44 5.63 14.40
N ASN A 169 -11.11 6.22 15.39
CA ASN A 169 -12.06 5.52 16.27
C ASN A 169 -13.47 5.36 15.67
N HIS A 170 -13.73 5.99 14.52
CA HIS A 170 -15.05 6.08 13.89
C HIS A 170 -14.96 5.84 12.37
N LEU A 171 -14.11 4.89 11.95
CA LEU A 171 -13.84 4.62 10.53
C LEU A 171 -15.04 4.07 9.76
N ASN A 172 -16.02 3.46 10.45
CA ASN A 172 -17.20 2.87 9.82
C ASN A 172 -17.98 3.84 8.92
N GLN A 173 -17.93 5.15 9.20
CA GLN A 173 -18.59 6.16 8.37
C GLN A 173 -17.94 6.36 6.99
N PHE A 174 -16.71 5.88 6.80
CA PHE A 174 -15.97 5.96 5.53
C PHE A 174 -15.91 4.63 4.79
N VAL A 175 -16.54 3.59 5.33
CA VAL A 175 -16.63 2.29 4.66
C VAL A 175 -17.58 2.42 3.47
N ASP A 176 -17.04 2.14 2.28
CA ASP A 176 -17.75 2.16 1.02
C ASP A 176 -17.21 1.04 0.13
N HIS A 177 -17.88 -0.11 0.21
CA HIS A 177 -17.54 -1.31 -0.58
C HIS A 177 -18.25 -1.35 -1.92
N GLU A 178 -19.24 -0.50 -2.15
CA GLU A 178 -20.05 -0.51 -3.37
C GLU A 178 -19.38 0.31 -4.48
N ASN A 179 -18.80 1.46 -4.14
CA ASN A 179 -18.25 2.38 -5.12
C ASN A 179 -16.74 2.18 -5.35
N ILE A 180 -16.31 2.57 -6.54
CA ILE A 180 -14.90 2.69 -6.92
C ILE A 180 -14.65 4.16 -7.26
N TYR A 181 -13.83 4.83 -6.45
CA TYR A 181 -13.48 6.24 -6.62
C TYR A 181 -12.46 6.35 -7.77
N ARG A 182 -12.75 7.18 -8.78
CA ARG A 182 -11.91 7.34 -9.97
C ARG A 182 -11.15 8.65 -9.90
N MET A 183 -9.82 8.60 -10.00
CA MET A 183 -8.91 9.74 -9.80
C MET A 183 -7.80 9.82 -10.85
#